data_AF-A0A961I967-F1
#
_entry.id   AF-A0A961I967-F1
#
_cell.length_a   1.000
_cell.length_b   1.000
_cell.length_c   1.000
_cell.angle_alpha   90.00
_cell.angle_beta   90.00
_cell.angle_gamma   90.00
#
_symmetry.space_group_name_H-M   'P 1'
#
loop_
_entity.id
_entity.type
_entity.pdbx_description
1 polymer ?
#
loop_
_entity_poly.entity_id
_entity_poly.type
_entity_poly.pdbx_seq_one_letter_code
_entity_poly.pdbx_strand_id
1 'polypeptide(L)'
;MRPKSLTVRTQTEILEKIQSNVAAASEPGRPCALTVDRVSSASQEDGTSLAYQNEMGMSTAARDGCEIVYNFQFIESVSKSERP
;
A
#
# COMPACT_ATOMS: atom_id res chain seq x y z
N MET A 1 -8.62 22.13 4.45
CA MET A 1 -8.53 20.71 4.85
C MET A 1 -7.20 20.51 5.56
N ARG A 2 -7.16 19.98 6.80
CA ARG A 2 -5.89 19.62 7.44
C ARG A 2 -5.41 18.28 6.84
N PRO A 3 -4.12 18.13 6.49
CA PRO A 3 -3.60 16.84 6.05
C PRO A 3 -3.80 15.83 7.18
N LYS A 4 -4.38 14.67 6.88
CA LYS A 4 -4.45 13.57 7.83
C LYS A 4 -3.00 13.21 8.18
N SER A 5 -2.66 13.32 9.46
CA SER A 5 -1.39 12.84 10.01
C SER A 5 -1.16 11.40 9.53
N LEU A 6 -0.06 11.16 8.82
CA LEU A 6 0.40 9.82 8.48
C LEU A 6 0.82 9.15 9.80
N THR A 7 -0.08 8.35 10.38
CA THR A 7 0.25 7.55 11.55
C THR A 7 1.29 6.52 11.15
N VAL A 8 2.55 6.74 11.56
CA VAL A 8 3.61 5.76 11.43
C VAL A 8 3.29 4.61 12.37
N ARG A 9 3.05 3.43 11.82
CA ARG A 9 2.87 2.20 12.58
C ARG A 9 4.22 1.55 12.84
N THR A 10 4.37 0.95 14.01
CA THR A 10 5.49 0.07 14.31
C THR A 10 5.43 -1.19 13.43
N GLN A 11 6.56 -1.87 13.28
CA GLN A 11 6.61 -3.15 12.55
C GLN A 11 5.65 -4.18 13.16
N THR A 12 5.54 -4.22 14.48
CA THR A 12 4.63 -5.11 15.21
C THR A 12 3.17 -4.89 14.82
N GLU A 13 2.69 -3.64 14.82
CA GLU A 13 1.30 -3.32 14.45
C GLU A 13 0.97 -3.65 12.98
N ILE A 14 1.96 -3.60 12.09
CA ILE A 14 1.81 -4.00 10.70
C ILE A 14 1.65 -5.52 10.60
N LEU A 15 2.51 -6.27 11.30
CA LEU A 15 2.48 -7.73 11.31
C LEU A 15 1.19 -8.28 11.94
N GLU A 16 0.75 -7.70 13.06
CA GLU A 16 -0.50 -8.07 13.72
C GLU A 16 -1.72 -7.86 12.80
N LYS A 17 -1.73 -6.74 12.05
CA LYS A 17 -2.79 -6.47 11.07
C LYS A 17 -2.76 -7.46 9.90
N ILE A 18 -1.57 -7.76 9.36
CA ILE A 18 -1.42 -8.76 8.29
C ILE A 18 -1.93 -10.11 8.79
N GLN A 19 -1.52 -10.56 9.98
CA GLN A 19 -1.94 -11.83 10.56
C GLN A 19 -3.46 -11.91 10.71
N SER A 20 -4.10 -10.86 11.24
CA SER A 20 -5.55 -10.81 11.39
C SER A 20 -6.28 -10.90 10.05
N ASN A 21 -5.79 -10.21 9.02
CA ASN A 21 -6.40 -10.22 7.69
C ASN A 21 -6.17 -11.55 6.95
N VAL A 22 -5.02 -12.20 7.13
CA VAL A 22 -4.75 -13.54 6.60
C VAL A 22 -5.69 -14.56 7.22
N ALA A 23 -5.94 -14.49 8.54
CA ALA A 23 -6.89 -15.38 9.21
C ALA A 23 -8.30 -15.23 8.62
N ALA A 24 -8.76 -13.98 8.40
CA ALA A 24 -10.06 -13.71 7.78
C ALA A 24 -10.15 -14.17 6.32
N ALA A 25 -9.07 -14.06 5.55
CA ALA A 25 -8.99 -14.53 4.16
C ALA A 25 -8.94 -16.06 4.03
N SER A 26 -8.46 -16.73 5.07
CA SER A 26 -8.32 -18.19 5.11
C SER A 26 -9.67 -18.91 5.29
N GLU A 27 -10.62 -18.31 6.02
CA GLU A 27 -11.99 -18.88 6.18
C GLU A 27 -12.70 -19.15 4.84
N PRO A 28 -12.70 -18.22 3.85
CA PRO A 28 -13.25 -18.48 2.52
C PRO A 28 -12.29 -19.21 1.57
N GLY A 29 -11.08 -19.58 2.02
CA GLY A 29 -10.07 -20.24 1.18
C GLY A 29 -9.50 -19.37 0.06
N ARG A 30 -9.50 -18.04 0.24
CA ARG A 30 -9.00 -17.11 -0.78
C ARG A 30 -7.48 -16.98 -0.70
N PRO A 31 -6.77 -16.96 -1.84
CA PRO A 31 -5.36 -16.59 -1.84
C PRO A 31 -5.18 -15.17 -1.31
N CYS A 32 -4.12 -14.95 -0.53
CA CYS A 32 -3.81 -13.64 0.04
C CYS A 32 -2.86 -12.87 -0.87
N ALA A 33 -3.04 -11.55 -0.97
CA ALA A 33 -2.16 -10.65 -1.70
C ALA A 33 -1.69 -9.48 -0.83
N LEU A 34 -0.45 -9.05 -1.08
CA LEU A 34 0.11 -7.80 -0.59
C LEU A 34 0.25 -6.84 -1.77
N THR A 35 -0.14 -5.58 -1.56
CA THR A 35 0.02 -4.52 -2.57
C THR A 35 1.04 -3.50 -2.10
N VAL A 36 1.68 -2.83 -3.07
CA VAL A 36 2.69 -1.81 -2.83
C VAL A 36 2.44 -0.63 -3.76
N ASP A 37 2.11 0.52 -3.19
CA ASP A 37 2.03 1.79 -3.90
C ASP A 37 3.30 2.61 -3.63
N ARG A 38 3.87 3.21 -4.68
CA ARG A 38 5.04 4.09 -4.57
C ARG A 38 4.82 5.37 -5.37
N VAL A 39 4.99 6.52 -4.72
CA VAL A 39 5.13 7.80 -5.44
C VAL A 39 6.57 8.28 -5.36
N SER A 40 7.19 8.46 -6.52
CA SER A 40 8.44 9.19 -6.64
C SER A 40 8.18 10.68 -6.72
N SER A 41 8.89 11.47 -5.91
CA SER A 41 8.86 12.93 -6.00
C SER A 41 9.43 13.49 -7.30
N ALA A 42 10.15 12.69 -8.09
CA ALA A 42 10.63 13.08 -9.42
C ALA A 42 9.56 12.95 -10.53
N SER A 43 8.54 12.12 -10.31
CA SER A 43 7.53 11.76 -11.31
C SER A 43 6.11 12.17 -10.90
N GLN A 44 5.96 13.11 -9.96
CA GLN A 44 4.63 13.63 -9.59
C GLN A 44 3.90 14.32 -10.75
N GLU A 45 4.63 14.70 -11.81
CA GLU A 45 4.05 15.26 -13.04
C GLU A 45 3.37 14.20 -13.92
N ASP A 46 3.66 12.90 -13.75
CA ASP A 46 3.13 11.80 -14.59
C ASP A 46 1.71 11.38 -14.21
N GLY A 47 1.03 12.11 -13.32
CA GLY A 47 -0.40 11.90 -12.98
C GLY A 47 -0.75 10.57 -12.30
N THR A 48 0.23 9.68 -12.07
CA THR A 48 0.02 8.37 -11.45
C THR A 48 -0.05 8.52 -9.94
N SER A 49 -1.19 9.00 -9.45
CA SER A 49 -1.43 9.23 -8.02
C SER A 49 -1.41 7.93 -7.21
N LEU A 50 -1.13 8.01 -5.90
CA LEU A 50 -1.29 6.87 -4.97
C LEU A 50 -2.71 6.27 -5.06
N ALA A 51 -3.72 7.10 -5.30
CA ALA A 51 -5.09 6.64 -5.46
C ALA A 51 -5.26 5.73 -6.68
N TYR A 52 -4.65 6.11 -7.82
CA TYR A 52 -4.69 5.29 -9.03
C TYR A 52 -3.92 3.98 -8.87
N GLN A 53 -2.73 4.01 -8.24
CA GLN A 53 -1.96 2.78 -7.97
C GLN A 53 -2.73 1.82 -7.05
N ASN A 54 -3.36 2.38 -6.00
CA ASN A 54 -4.20 1.61 -5.11
C ASN A 54 -5.39 0.98 -5.84
N GLU A 55 -6.10 1.75 -6.67
CA GLU A 55 -7.22 1.26 -7.47
C GLU A 55 -6.80 0.11 -8.40
N MET A 56 -5.65 0.25 -9.07
CA MET A 56 -5.12 -0.79 -9.95
C MET A 56 -4.70 -2.05 -9.18
N GLY A 57 -4.12 -1.90 -7.99
CA GLY A 57 -3.82 -3.02 -7.09
C GLY A 57 -5.08 -3.76 -6.65
N MET A 58 -6.11 -3.02 -6.24
CA MET A 58 -7.42 -3.57 -5.86
C MET A 58 -8.09 -4.31 -7.03
N SER A 59 -8.09 -3.69 -8.22
CA SER A 59 -8.66 -4.28 -9.44
C SER A 59 -7.97 -5.59 -9.83
N THR A 60 -6.63 -5.61 -9.75
CA THR A 60 -5.83 -6.80 -10.06
C THR A 60 -6.11 -7.93 -9.08
N ALA A 61 -6.12 -7.66 -7.77
CA ALA A 61 -6.43 -8.67 -6.76
C ALA A 61 -7.84 -9.23 -6.92
N ALA A 62 -8.83 -8.37 -7.21
CA ALA A 62 -10.21 -8.80 -7.44
C ALA A 62 -10.32 -9.71 -8.68
N ARG A 63 -9.64 -9.36 -9.78
CA ARG A 63 -9.58 -10.18 -11.00
C ARG A 63 -8.97 -11.56 -10.73
N ASP A 64 -7.93 -11.60 -9.91
CA ASP A 64 -7.17 -12.83 -9.62
C ASP A 64 -7.79 -13.63 -8.45
N GLY A 65 -8.90 -13.15 -7.87
CA GLY A 65 -9.60 -13.82 -6.76
C GLY A 65 -8.88 -13.75 -5.42
N CYS A 66 -7.96 -12.79 -5.26
CA CYS A 66 -7.14 -12.62 -4.06
C CYS A 66 -7.78 -11.66 -3.06
N GLU A 67 -7.59 -11.93 -1.78
CA GLU A 67 -7.90 -11.01 -0.69
C GLU A 67 -6.66 -10.15 -0.38
N ILE A 68 -6.78 -8.82 -0.47
CA ILE A 68 -5.66 -7.93 -0.10
C ILE A 68 -5.57 -7.84 1.41
N VAL A 69 -4.50 -8.41 1.97
CA VAL A 69 -4.31 -8.41 3.43
C VAL A 69 -3.59 -7.17 3.93
N TYR A 70 -2.82 -6.49 3.06
CA TYR A 70 -2.20 -5.20 3.38
C TYR A 70 -1.75 -4.46 2.11
N ASN A 71 -1.71 -3.12 2.20
CA ASN A 71 -1.13 -2.25 1.19
C ASN A 71 -0.01 -1.41 1.82
N PHE A 72 1.21 -1.55 1.32
CA PHE A 72 2.34 -0.70 1.70
C PHE A 72 2.38 0.54 0.82
N GLN A 73 2.39 1.72 1.43
CA GLN A 73 2.48 2.98 0.70
C GLN A 73 3.80 3.67 1.01
N PHE A 74 4.58 3.96 -0.04
CA PHE A 74 5.87 4.63 0.07
C PHE A 74 5.82 5.97 -0.67
N ILE A 75 6.21 7.03 0.03
CA ILE A 75 6.46 8.33 -0.59
C ILE A 75 7.97 8.51 -0.63
N GLU A 76 8.55 8.35 -1.80
CA GLU A 76 9.97 8.62 -2.01
C GLU A 76 10.15 10.12 -2.14
N SER A 77 10.38 10.80 -1.02
CA SER A 77 10.90 12.16 -1.01
C SER A 77 12.39 12.10 -1.35
N VAL A 78 12.80 12.52 -2.54
CA VAL A 78 14.17 12.98 -2.70
C VAL A 78 14.22 14.30 -1.95
N SER A 79 14.82 14.32 -0.76
CA SER A 79 15.34 15.58 -0.26
C SER A 79 16.36 16.03 -1.32
N LYS A 80 16.21 17.24 -1.88
CA LYS A 80 17.15 17.75 -2.90
C LYS A 80 18.59 17.84 -2.38
N SER A 81 18.79 17.76 -1.06
CA SER A 81 20.06 17.85 -0.35
C SER A 81 20.87 16.55 -0.26
N GLU A 82 20.32 15.39 -0.62
CA GLU A 82 20.98 14.07 -0.45
C GLU A 82 21.37 13.39 -1.78
N ARG A 83 21.57 14.17 -2.85
CA ARG A 83 22.18 13.66 -4.07
C ARG A 83 23.71 13.66 -3.92
N PRO A 84 24.43 12.56 -4.17
CA PRO A 84 25.89 12.56 -4.27
C PRO A 84 26.37 13.45 -5.44
#